data_AF-A0A944A4W7-F1
#
_entry.id   AF-A0A944A4W7-F1
#
_cell.length_a   1.000
_cell.length_b   1.000
_cell.length_c   1.000
_cell.angle_alpha   90.00
_cell.angle_beta   90.00
_cell.angle_gamma   90.00
#
_symmetry.space_group_name_H-M   'P 1'
#
loop_
_entity.id
_entity.type
_entity.pdbx_description
1 polymer ?
#
loop_
_entity_poly.entity_id
_entity_poly.type
_entity_poly.pdbx_seq_one_letter_code
_entity_poly.pdbx_strand_id
1 'polypeptide(L)'
;MKHKHKEMVLLSSALGMAVCLFISALMMGERLPPSVSGLCFGAAGILGGVAGSRLIMACVERSWTPEERKEIERGERDERNVTIREKAAYSSWYWSLYLLWGLWLLTLITQGGMYVAFVSVAIVLHCIFYMVNVGRWSRRM
;
A
#
# COMPACT_ATOMS: atom_id res chain seq x y z
N MET A 1 9.81 23.56 7.87
CA MET A 1 10.81 22.50 8.10
C MET A 1 10.53 21.61 9.33
N LYS A 2 10.16 22.16 10.49
CA LYS A 2 9.92 21.40 11.74
C LYS A 2 8.84 20.30 11.63
N HIS A 3 7.79 20.53 10.83
CA HIS A 3 6.71 19.56 10.59
C HIS A 3 7.16 18.34 9.76
N LYS A 4 7.79 18.58 8.60
CA LYS A 4 8.33 17.50 7.74
C LYS A 4 9.36 16.63 8.47
N HIS A 5 10.15 17.20 9.38
CA HIS A 5 11.11 16.44 10.18
C HIS A 5 10.41 15.52 11.20
N LYS A 6 9.41 16.02 11.93
CA LYS A 6 8.62 15.21 12.88
C LYS A 6 7.89 14.05 12.19
N GLU A 7 7.29 14.32 11.03
CA GLU A 7 6.60 13.31 10.23
C GLU A 7 7.55 12.20 9.78
N MET A 8 8.76 12.56 9.35
CA MET A 8 9.76 11.59 8.93
C MET A 8 10.29 10.75 10.08
N VAL A 9 10.51 11.35 11.25
CA VAL A 9 10.88 10.63 12.49
C VAL A 9 9.77 9.65 12.88
N LEU A 10 8.50 10.06 12.78
CA LEU A 10 7.36 9.21 13.08
C LEU A 10 7.27 8.02 12.10
N LEU A 11 7.40 8.25 10.80
CA LEU A 11 7.40 7.19 9.80
C LEU A 11 8.58 6.21 9.98
N SER A 12 9.79 6.72 10.25
CA SER A 12 10.94 5.87 10.56
C SER A 12 10.74 5.04 11.83
N SER A 13 10.12 5.62 12.86
CA SER A 13 9.80 4.90 14.10
C SER A 13 8.73 3.82 13.87
N ALA A 14 7.72 4.10 13.04
CA ALA A 14 6.70 3.14 12.65
C ALA A 14 7.29 1.97 11.83
N LEU A 15 8.23 2.27 10.93
CA LEU A 15 8.96 1.24 10.19
C LEU A 15 9.84 0.39 11.13
N GLY A 16 10.53 1.01 12.09
CA GLY A 16 11.29 0.30 13.10
C GLY A 16 10.41 -0.64 13.94
N MET A 17 9.25 -0.18 14.38
CA MET A 17 8.27 -1.03 15.08
C MET A 17 7.77 -2.18 14.22
N ALA A 18 7.50 -1.94 12.93
CA ALA A 18 7.09 -3.00 12.00
C ALA A 18 8.17 -4.09 11.88
N VAL A 19 9.43 -3.70 11.74
CA VAL A 19 10.57 -4.63 11.67
C VAL A 19 10.74 -5.38 12.98
N CYS A 20 10.65 -4.71 14.14
CA CYS A 20 10.70 -5.36 15.44
C CYS A 20 9.57 -6.38 15.61
N LEU A 21 8.33 -6.01 15.28
CA LEU A 21 7.17 -6.92 15.33
C LEU A 21 7.37 -8.15 14.42
N PHE A 22 7.89 -7.94 13.22
CA PHE A 22 8.16 -9.02 12.27
C PHE A 22 9.24 -9.98 12.79
N ILE A 23 10.36 -9.45 13.28
CA ILE A 23 11.47 -10.24 13.83
C ILE A 23 11.05 -10.97 15.10
N SER A 24 10.32 -10.31 16.00
CA SER A 24 9.80 -10.93 17.22
C SER A 24 8.84 -12.08 16.91
N ALA A 25 7.95 -11.91 15.91
CA ALA A 25 7.06 -12.99 15.47
C ALA A 25 7.82 -14.18 14.89
N LEU A 26 8.91 -13.96 14.15
CA LEU A 26 9.79 -15.03 13.65
C LEU A 26 10.51 -15.77 14.79
N MET A 27 11.09 -15.03 15.74
CA MET A 27 11.86 -15.61 16.85
C MET A 27 10.96 -16.41 17.81
N MET A 28 9.71 -15.97 18.01
CA MET A 28 8.75 -16.61 18.91
C MET A 28 7.84 -17.61 18.18
N GLY A 29 8.13 -17.96 16.92
CA GLY A 29 7.22 -18.67 16.02
C GLY A 29 6.60 -19.96 16.59
N GLU A 30 7.36 -20.77 17.32
CA GLU A 30 6.84 -22.01 17.95
C GLU A 30 6.13 -21.78 19.30
N ARG A 31 6.28 -20.58 19.89
CA ARG A 31 5.71 -20.23 21.20
C ARG A 31 4.40 -19.46 21.12
N LEU A 32 4.02 -18.98 19.93
CA LEU A 32 2.82 -18.19 19.71
C LEU A 32 1.72 -19.01 19.03
N PRO A 33 0.44 -18.85 19.44
CA PRO A 33 -0.67 -19.41 18.69
C PRO A 33 -0.66 -18.91 17.24
N PRO A 34 -1.04 -19.74 16.25
CA PRO A 34 -1.03 -19.37 14.83
C PRO A 34 -1.77 -18.07 14.52
N SER A 35 -2.90 -17.83 15.19
CA SER A 35 -3.70 -16.61 15.02
C SER A 35 -2.99 -15.34 15.49
N VAL A 36 -2.23 -15.43 16.60
CA VAL A 36 -1.48 -14.29 17.15
C VAL A 36 -0.27 -13.98 16.26
N SER A 37 0.45 -15.02 15.84
CA SER A 37 1.56 -14.89 14.89
C SER A 37 1.09 -14.26 13.57
N GLY A 38 -0.04 -14.73 13.03
CA GLY A 38 -0.65 -14.15 11.82
C GLY A 38 -1.03 -12.66 11.97
N LEU A 39 -1.58 -12.26 13.12
CA LEU A 39 -1.85 -10.85 13.43
C LEU A 39 -0.58 -10.01 13.49
N CYS A 40 0.48 -10.51 14.12
CA CYS A 40 1.77 -9.82 14.20
C CYS A 40 2.38 -9.61 12.81
N PHE A 41 2.38 -10.63 11.96
CA PHE A 41 2.84 -10.52 10.57
C PHE A 41 1.98 -9.58 9.73
N GLY A 42 0.65 -9.64 9.88
CA GLY A 42 -0.27 -8.73 9.20
C GLY A 42 -0.07 -7.28 9.59
N ALA A 43 0.02 -7.00 10.90
CA ALA A 43 0.27 -5.65 11.43
C ALA A 43 1.64 -5.11 11.00
N ALA A 44 2.69 -5.94 11.07
CA ALA A 44 4.02 -5.59 10.59
C ALA A 44 4.01 -5.27 9.08
N GLY A 45 3.29 -6.06 8.27
CA GLY A 45 3.14 -5.82 6.83
C GLY A 45 2.45 -4.49 6.51
N ILE A 46 1.35 -4.17 7.20
CA ILE A 46 0.63 -2.90 7.01
C ILE A 46 1.50 -1.72 7.42
N LEU A 47 2.07 -1.76 8.63
CA LEU A 47 2.91 -0.68 9.15
C LEU A 47 4.16 -0.49 8.28
N GLY A 48 4.83 -1.58 7.92
CA GLY A 48 6.02 -1.56 7.09
C GLY A 48 5.74 -1.08 5.67
N GLY A 49 4.63 -1.52 5.07
CA GLY A 49 4.22 -1.09 3.73
C GLY A 49 3.87 0.40 3.66
N VAL A 50 3.07 0.90 4.61
CA VAL A 50 2.69 2.31 4.66
C VAL A 50 3.89 3.19 5.00
N ALA A 51 4.64 2.87 6.06
CA ALA A 51 5.77 3.68 6.48
C ALA A 51 6.92 3.63 5.45
N GLY A 52 7.24 2.44 4.95
CA GLY A 52 8.29 2.22 3.96
C GLY A 52 8.02 2.94 2.64
N SER A 53 6.81 2.81 2.09
CA SER A 53 6.46 3.49 0.83
C SER A 53 6.54 5.01 0.96
N ARG A 54 6.05 5.58 2.07
CA ARG A 54 6.14 7.03 2.35
C ARG A 54 7.58 7.50 2.51
N LEU A 55 8.43 6.72 3.18
CA LEU A 55 9.85 7.05 3.34
C LEU A 55 10.61 6.98 2.03
N ILE A 56 10.34 5.97 1.20
CA ILE A 56 10.93 5.87 -0.15
C ILE A 56 10.52 7.09 -0.98
N MET A 57 9.23 7.43 -1.01
CA MET A 57 8.75 8.64 -1.70
C MET A 57 9.43 9.91 -1.18
N ALA A 58 9.56 10.06 0.14
CA ALA A 58 10.22 11.22 0.73
C ALA A 58 11.73 11.29 0.41
N CYS A 59 12.38 10.12 0.30
CA CYS A 59 13.79 10.01 -0.09
C CYS A 59 13.96 10.42 -1.56
N VAL A 60 13.11 9.88 -2.44
CA VAL A 60 13.09 10.25 -3.86
C VAL A 60 12.83 11.74 -4.02
N GLU A 61 11.82 12.30 -3.34
CA GLU A 61 11.52 13.73 -3.42
C GLU A 61 12.71 14.60 -2.97
N ARG A 62 13.46 14.16 -1.96
CA ARG A 62 14.67 14.88 -1.50
C ARG A 62 15.81 14.86 -2.51
N SER A 63 15.89 13.82 -3.34
CA SER A 63 16.93 13.70 -4.36
C SER A 63 16.71 14.60 -5.57
N TRP A 64 15.50 15.17 -5.73
CA TRP A 64 15.17 16.01 -6.87
C TRP A 64 15.85 17.38 -6.83
N THR A 65 16.45 17.73 -7.97
CA THR A 65 16.99 19.04 -8.27
C THR A 65 15.86 20.09 -8.39
N PRO A 66 16.18 21.40 -8.22
CA PRO A 66 15.19 22.46 -8.38
C PRO A 66 14.59 22.55 -9.79
N GLU A 67 15.28 22.05 -10.81
CA GLU A 67 14.80 21.98 -12.19
C GLU A 67 13.77 20.86 -12.37
N GLU A 68 14.08 19.65 -11.89
CA GLU A 68 13.15 18.51 -11.89
C GLU A 68 11.86 18.83 -11.12
N ARG A 69 11.95 19.55 -10.00
CA ARG A 69 10.75 20.00 -9.25
C ARG A 69 9.85 20.92 -10.10
N LYS A 70 10.43 21.85 -10.85
CA LYS A 70 9.69 22.74 -11.76
C LYS A 70 9.12 22.01 -12.97
N GLU A 71 9.77 20.93 -13.42
CA GLU A 71 9.25 20.06 -14.47
C GLU A 71 8.07 19.23 -13.99
N ILE A 72 8.13 18.69 -12.77
CA ILE A 72 7.02 17.97 -12.16
C ILE A 72 5.82 18.90 -11.96
N GLU A 73 6.02 20.11 -11.45
CA GLU A 73 4.93 21.08 -11.26
C GLU A 73 4.29 21.50 -12.60
N ARG A 74 5.09 21.66 -13.66
CA ARG A 74 4.56 21.85 -15.02
C ARG A 74 3.81 20.63 -15.51
N GLY A 75 4.36 19.44 -15.24
CA GLY A 75 3.77 18.16 -15.59
C GLY A 75 2.47 17.83 -14.85
N GLU A 76 2.20 18.44 -13.69
CA GLU A 76 0.93 18.28 -12.98
C GLU A 76 -0.22 19.03 -13.65
N ARG A 77 0.07 20.08 -14.42
CA ARG A 77 -0.93 20.91 -15.11
C ARG A 77 -1.09 20.58 -16.60
N ASP A 78 -0.17 19.78 -17.15
CA ASP A 78 -0.24 19.33 -18.54
C ASP A 78 -1.34 18.28 -18.69
N GLU A 79 -2.34 18.58 -19.52
CA GLU A 79 -3.47 17.70 -19.84
C GLU A 79 -3.00 16.32 -20.31
N ARG A 80 -1.90 16.25 -21.07
CA ARG A 80 -1.35 14.97 -21.51
C ARG A 80 -0.86 14.13 -20.33
N ASN A 81 -0.19 14.75 -19.37
CA ASN A 81 0.27 14.03 -18.18
C ASN A 81 -0.87 13.64 -17.24
N VAL A 82 -1.93 14.45 -17.17
CA VAL A 82 -3.16 14.09 -16.45
C VAL A 82 -3.76 12.81 -17.04
N THR A 83 -3.95 12.74 -18.35
CA THR A 83 -4.51 11.54 -19.01
C THR A 83 -3.61 10.30 -18.84
N ILE A 84 -2.27 10.47 -18.84
CA ILE A 84 -1.33 9.37 -18.57
C ILE A 84 -1.50 8.86 -17.13
N ARG A 85 -1.58 9.76 -16.15
CA ARG A 85 -1.76 9.38 -14.73
C ARG A 85 -3.09 8.67 -14.49
N GLU A 86 -4.16 9.12 -15.13
CA GLU A 86 -5.46 8.46 -15.07
C GLU A 86 -5.40 7.04 -15.65
N LYS A 87 -4.78 6.87 -16.82
CA LYS A 87 -4.57 5.54 -17.42
C LYS A 87 -3.69 4.65 -16.53
N ALA A 88 -2.65 5.20 -15.91
CA ALA A 88 -1.79 4.47 -14.99
C ALA A 88 -2.54 4.07 -13.70
N ALA A 89 -3.37 4.95 -13.15
CA ALA A 89 -4.23 4.65 -12.00
C ALA A 89 -5.24 3.55 -12.35
N TYR A 90 -5.84 3.62 -13.54
CA TYR A 90 -6.77 2.61 -14.05
C TYR A 90 -6.09 1.26 -14.29
N SER A 91 -4.91 1.26 -14.89
CA SER A 91 -4.12 0.04 -15.13
C SER A 91 -3.66 -0.60 -13.82
N SER A 92 -3.12 0.20 -12.89
CA SER A 92 -2.70 -0.28 -11.57
C SER A 92 -3.85 -0.85 -10.73
N TRP A 93 -5.07 -0.33 -10.93
CA TRP A 93 -6.28 -0.90 -10.35
C TRP A 93 -6.54 -2.34 -10.81
N TYR A 94 -6.44 -2.61 -12.11
CA TYR A 94 -6.58 -3.97 -12.63
C TYR A 94 -5.44 -4.89 -12.18
N TRP A 95 -4.20 -4.38 -12.20
CA TRP A 95 -3.06 -5.15 -11.72
C TRP A 95 -3.21 -5.57 -10.26
N SER A 96 -3.64 -4.66 -9.38
CA SER A 96 -3.90 -4.98 -7.98
C SER A 96 -5.04 -6.00 -7.82
N LEU A 97 -6.09 -5.92 -8.64
CA LEU A 97 -7.14 -6.93 -8.66
C LEU A 97 -6.62 -8.31 -9.10
N TYR A 98 -5.79 -8.38 -10.15
CA TYR A 98 -5.18 -9.65 -10.58
C TYR A 98 -4.24 -10.25 -9.52
N LEU A 99 -3.48 -9.41 -8.82
CA LEU A 99 -2.64 -9.86 -7.70
C LEU A 99 -3.49 -10.41 -6.54
N LEU A 100 -4.63 -9.78 -6.24
CA LEU A 100 -5.57 -10.30 -5.24
C LEU A 100 -6.20 -11.63 -5.67
N TRP A 101 -6.54 -11.79 -6.95
CA TRP A 101 -6.98 -13.08 -7.49
C TRP A 101 -5.90 -14.15 -7.42
N GLY A 102 -4.64 -13.81 -7.73
CA GLY A 102 -3.50 -14.71 -7.57
C GLY A 102 -3.30 -15.13 -6.11
N LEU A 103 -3.41 -14.19 -5.17
CA LEU A 103 -3.34 -14.49 -3.74
C LEU A 103 -4.52 -15.35 -3.28
N TRP A 104 -5.72 -15.09 -3.79
CA TRP A 104 -6.91 -15.89 -3.50
C TRP A 104 -6.72 -17.33 -3.96
N LEU A 105 -6.28 -17.55 -5.21
CA LEU A 105 -5.96 -18.89 -5.73
C LEU A 105 -4.89 -19.58 -4.90
N LEU A 106 -3.83 -18.87 -4.53
CA LEU A 106 -2.78 -19.41 -3.67
C LEU A 106 -3.34 -19.87 -2.32
N THR A 107 -4.15 -19.03 -1.67
CA THR A 107 -4.79 -19.39 -0.38
C THR A 107 -5.78 -20.54 -0.53
N LEU A 108 -6.49 -20.62 -1.66
CA LEU A 108 -7.42 -21.71 -1.96
C LEU A 108 -6.71 -23.05 -2.07
N ILE A 109 -5.56 -23.09 -2.73
CA ILE A 109 -4.77 -24.31 -2.93
C ILE A 109 -4.01 -24.72 -1.66
N THR A 110 -3.51 -23.76 -0.86
CA THR A 110 -2.57 -24.05 0.23
C THR A 110 -3.18 -24.12 1.63
N GLN A 111 -4.24 -23.36 1.92
CA GLN A 111 -4.74 -23.18 3.29
C GLN A 111 -6.26 -23.42 3.41
N GLY A 112 -7.04 -22.99 2.42
CA GLY A 112 -8.50 -23.09 2.45
C GLY A 112 -9.17 -22.26 3.56
N GLY A 113 -10.47 -22.49 3.76
CA GLY A 113 -11.22 -21.98 4.93
C GLY A 113 -11.24 -20.46 5.09
N MET A 114 -10.92 -19.98 6.31
CA MET A 114 -11.01 -18.56 6.66
C MET A 114 -10.08 -17.65 5.85
N TYR A 115 -8.91 -18.14 5.42
CA TYR A 115 -7.98 -17.35 4.61
C TYR A 115 -8.57 -16.99 3.25
N VAL A 116 -9.23 -17.96 2.61
CA VAL A 116 -9.97 -17.75 1.36
C VAL A 116 -11.09 -16.73 1.58
N ALA A 117 -11.81 -16.84 2.71
CA ALA A 117 -12.87 -15.89 3.04
C ALA A 117 -12.33 -14.45 3.19
N PHE A 118 -11.22 -14.24 3.89
CA PHE A 118 -10.62 -12.91 4.04
C PHE A 118 -10.15 -12.32 2.72
N VAL A 119 -9.48 -13.10 1.87
CA VAL A 119 -9.05 -12.58 0.55
C VAL A 119 -10.26 -12.30 -0.34
N SER A 120 -11.31 -13.11 -0.26
CA SER A 120 -12.58 -12.86 -0.97
C SER A 120 -13.21 -11.52 -0.54
N VAL A 121 -13.26 -11.24 0.76
CA VAL A 121 -13.73 -9.96 1.29
C VAL A 121 -12.85 -8.81 0.79
N ALA A 122 -11.53 -8.97 0.78
CA ALA A 122 -10.61 -7.96 0.28
C ALA A 122 -10.83 -7.65 -1.22
N ILE A 123 -11.07 -8.68 -2.05
CA ILE A 123 -11.41 -8.51 -3.47
C ILE A 123 -12.72 -7.72 -3.61
N VAL A 124 -13.76 -8.08 -2.86
CA VAL A 124 -15.06 -7.38 -2.91
C VAL A 124 -14.91 -5.92 -2.48
N LEU A 125 -14.20 -5.67 -1.38
CA LEU A 125 -13.94 -4.30 -0.91
C LEU A 125 -13.14 -3.49 -1.93
N HIS A 126 -12.14 -4.08 -2.58
CA HIS A 126 -11.41 -3.48 -3.69
C HIS A 126 -12.42 -3.05 -4.76
N CYS A 127 -13.22 -3.98 -5.31
CA CYS A 127 -14.22 -3.68 -6.33
C CYS A 127 -15.21 -2.57 -5.92
N ILE A 128 -15.71 -2.60 -4.68
CA ILE A 128 -16.61 -1.56 -4.14
C ILE A 128 -15.91 -0.20 -4.13
N PHE A 129 -14.67 -0.12 -3.65
CA PHE A 129 -13.91 1.12 -3.58
C PHE A 129 -13.75 1.75 -4.97
N TYR A 130 -13.51 0.94 -5.99
CA TYR A 130 -13.47 1.42 -7.36
C TYR A 130 -14.81 1.91 -7.87
N MET A 131 -15.89 1.14 -7.70
CA MET A 131 -17.23 1.56 -8.13
C MET A 131 -17.66 2.86 -7.47
N VAL A 132 -17.41 3.01 -6.15
CA VAL A 132 -17.71 4.24 -5.40
C VAL A 132 -16.90 5.41 -5.92
N ASN A 133 -15.59 5.23 -6.17
CA ASN A 133 -14.77 6.32 -6.69
C ASN A 133 -15.17 6.70 -8.11
N VAL A 134 -15.34 5.73 -9.02
CA VAL A 134 -15.82 6.01 -10.38
C VAL A 134 -17.15 6.75 -10.34
N GLY A 135 -18.11 6.33 -9.51
CA GLY A 135 -19.39 7.03 -9.36
C GLY A 135 -19.26 8.43 -8.73
N ARG A 136 -18.28 8.67 -7.85
CA ARG A 136 -17.99 10.02 -7.32
C ARG A 136 -17.38 10.94 -8.38
N TRP A 137 -16.46 10.44 -9.18
CA TRP A 137 -15.77 11.22 -10.20
C TRP A 137 -16.65 11.45 -11.44
N SER A 138 -17.44 10.46 -11.85
CA SER A 138 -18.42 10.60 -12.93
C SER A 138 -19.51 11.64 -12.66
N ARG A 139 -19.80 11.97 -11.40
CA ARG A 139 -20.73 13.05 -11.02
C ARG A 139 -20.10 14.43 -10.97
N ARG A 140 -18.77 14.52 -11.03
CA ARG A 140 -18.01 15.78 -10.97
C ARG A 140 -17.50 16.24 -12.34
N MET A 141 -17.43 15.34 -13.30
CA MET A 141 -17.26 15.65 -14.73
C MET A 141 -18.61 15.96 -15.35
#